data_AF-A0A9E2KJF9-F1
#
_entry.id   AF-A0A9E2KJF9-F1
#
_cell.length_a   1.000
_cell.length_b   1.000
_cell.length_c   1.000
_cell.angle_alpha   90.00
_cell.angle_beta   90.00
_cell.angle_gamma   90.00
#
_symmetry.space_group_name_H-M   'P 1'
#
loop_
_entity.id
_entity.type
_entity.pdbx_description
1 polymer ?
#
loop_
_entity_poly.entity_id
_entity_poly.type
_entity_poly.pdbx_seq_one_letter_code
_entity_poly.pdbx_strand_id
1 'polypeptide(L)'
;GYFKREASPNKALQCYTNCNWNVKIRSEHYERHHFYPAIFNNFAARMDWAAKGKGNRNPIAIVNGQDGLEAIHLSAQAGEEITLDATQSYDPEKDKLTVHWWMLPEAGTYGGALPIYEPYAARTTFRLPTDSKGQQLHVICEVTDSGTPCLTAYRRIIIDVAP
;
A
#
# COMPACT_ATOMS: atom_id res chain seq x y z
N GLY A 1 3.49 8.78 3.46
CA GLY A 1 3.27 10.14 2.91
C GLY A 1 3.88 10.26 1.53
N TYR A 2 3.61 11.37 0.84
CA TYR A 2 4.14 11.67 -0.49
C TYR A 2 5.10 12.87 -0.42
N PHE A 3 6.26 12.75 -1.07
CA PHE A 3 7.30 13.78 -1.03
C PHE A 3 7.90 13.95 -2.43
N LYS A 4 8.20 15.19 -2.80
CA LYS A 4 8.93 15.51 -4.04
C LYS A 4 10.26 16.15 -3.69
N ARG A 5 11.28 15.89 -4.51
CA ARG A 5 12.55 16.59 -4.41
C ARG A 5 12.38 18.02 -4.93
N GLU A 6 12.35 18.98 -4.02
CA GLU A 6 12.14 20.40 -4.31
C GLU A 6 13.06 21.26 -3.41
N ALA A 7 13.12 22.56 -3.68
CA ALA A 7 13.83 23.49 -2.81
C ALA A 7 13.14 23.56 -1.43
N SER A 8 13.93 23.57 -0.36
CA SER A 8 13.43 23.84 0.99
C SER A 8 12.72 25.21 1.04
N PRO A 9 11.83 25.46 2.02
CA PRO A 9 11.13 26.74 2.12
C PRO A 9 12.06 27.96 2.18
N ASN A 10 13.25 27.80 2.78
CA ASN A 10 14.30 28.81 2.83
C ASN A 10 15.22 28.83 1.60
N LYS A 11 14.95 28.00 0.58
CA LYS A 11 15.69 27.82 -0.68
C LYS A 11 17.18 27.48 -0.53
N ALA A 12 17.60 27.10 0.68
CA ALA A 12 19.00 26.83 0.98
C ALA A 12 19.47 25.46 0.45
N LEU A 13 18.55 24.49 0.33
CA LEU A 13 18.87 23.11 -0.03
C LEU A 13 17.78 22.50 -0.93
N GLN A 14 18.15 21.44 -1.66
CA GLN A 14 17.22 20.56 -2.37
C GLN A 14 16.99 19.31 -1.51
N CYS A 15 15.74 19.07 -1.11
CA CYS A 15 15.39 17.92 -0.28
C CYS A 15 14.04 17.33 -0.70
N TYR A 16 13.78 16.09 -0.32
CA TYR A 16 12.42 15.55 -0.40
C TYR A 16 11.55 16.23 0.63
N THR A 17 10.55 16.96 0.14
CA THR A 17 9.67 17.77 0.97
C THR A 17 8.23 17.65 0.49
N ASN A 18 7.29 17.94 1.38
CA ASN A 18 5.87 18.10 1.09
C ASN A 18 5.39 19.53 1.42
N CYS A 19 6.29 20.51 1.51
CA CYS A 19 5.92 21.90 1.81
C CYS A 19 5.07 22.54 0.71
N ASN A 20 5.23 22.11 -0.54
CA ASN A 20 4.35 22.52 -1.63
C ASN A 20 2.91 22.05 -1.37
N TRP A 21 1.95 22.96 -1.48
CA TRP A 21 0.55 22.69 -1.14
C TRP A 21 -0.04 21.45 -1.84
N ASN A 22 0.28 21.25 -3.12
CA ASN A 22 -0.21 20.09 -3.87
C ASN A 22 0.40 18.77 -3.40
N VAL A 23 1.66 18.79 -2.96
CA VAL A 23 2.36 17.62 -2.40
C VAL A 23 1.86 17.36 -0.98
N LYS A 24 1.64 18.42 -0.20
CA LYS A 24 1.10 18.37 1.15
C LYS A 24 -0.26 17.68 1.20
N ILE A 25 -1.22 18.14 0.39
CA ILE A 25 -2.58 17.57 0.36
C ILE A 25 -2.55 16.07 0.04
N ARG A 26 -1.77 15.67 -0.97
CA ARG A 26 -1.61 14.25 -1.33
C ARG A 26 -0.95 13.45 -0.20
N SER A 27 0.09 14.01 0.42
CA SER A 27 0.75 13.37 1.56
C SER A 27 -0.19 13.16 2.74
N GLU A 28 -0.96 14.20 3.09
CA GLU A 28 -1.94 14.16 4.19
C GLU A 28 -3.09 13.20 3.89
N HIS A 29 -3.50 13.09 2.62
CA HIS A 29 -4.51 12.10 2.21
C HIS A 29 -4.03 10.69 2.56
N TYR A 30 -2.84 10.28 2.10
CA TYR A 30 -2.31 8.96 2.43
C TYR A 30 -2.05 8.75 3.91
N GLU A 31 -1.55 9.77 4.60
CA GLU A 31 -1.36 9.73 6.03
C GLU A 31 -2.69 9.47 6.75
N ARG A 32 -3.73 10.26 6.51
CA ARG A 32 -5.02 10.13 7.20
C ARG A 32 -5.75 8.84 6.86
N HIS A 33 -5.74 8.43 5.59
CA HIS A 33 -6.60 7.34 5.12
C HIS A 33 -5.95 5.96 5.18
N HIS A 34 -4.62 5.87 5.18
CA HIS A 34 -3.93 4.57 5.15
C HIS A 34 -2.93 4.38 6.29
N PHE A 35 -2.12 5.40 6.60
CA PHE A 35 -0.91 5.16 7.40
C PHE A 35 -1.03 5.57 8.86
N TYR A 36 -1.79 6.62 9.19
CA TYR A 36 -1.80 7.18 10.54
C TYR A 36 -2.39 6.21 11.57
N PRO A 37 -3.57 5.58 11.36
CA PRO A 37 -4.08 4.57 12.27
C PRO A 37 -3.12 3.37 12.40
N ALA A 38 -2.57 2.89 11.27
CA ALA A 38 -1.66 1.75 11.25
C ALA A 38 -0.37 2.03 12.04
N ILE A 39 0.25 3.20 11.88
CA ILE A 39 1.45 3.61 12.61
C ILE A 39 1.16 3.67 14.11
N PHE A 40 0.06 4.32 14.50
CA PHE A 40 -0.26 4.49 15.91
C PHE A 40 -0.59 3.15 16.59
N ASN A 41 -1.40 2.30 15.94
CA ASN A 41 -1.72 0.97 16.45
C ASN A 41 -0.47 0.09 16.55
N ASN A 42 0.44 0.17 15.57
CA ASN A 42 1.70 -0.57 15.63
C ASN A 42 2.56 -0.12 16.82
N PHE A 43 2.63 1.19 17.08
CA PHE A 43 3.32 1.71 18.24
C PHE A 43 2.67 1.24 19.55
N ALA A 44 1.34 1.33 19.67
CA ALA A 44 0.61 0.90 20.85
C ALA A 44 0.81 -0.60 21.16
N ALA A 45 0.71 -1.48 20.16
CA ALA A 45 0.97 -2.91 20.35
C ALA A 45 2.40 -3.19 20.83
N ARG A 46 3.41 -2.47 20.30
CA ARG A 46 4.81 -2.59 20.76
C ARG A 46 5.01 -2.10 22.19
N MET A 47 4.24 -1.09 22.63
CA MET A 47 4.24 -0.66 24.02
C MET A 47 3.66 -1.73 24.95
N ASP A 48 2.60 -2.43 24.53
CA ASP A 48 2.08 -3.59 25.27
C ASP A 48 3.13 -4.70 25.38
N TRP A 49 3.86 -4.99 24.30
CA TRP A 49 4.94 -5.99 24.31
C TRP A 49 6.04 -5.58 25.30
N ALA A 50 6.47 -4.32 25.27
CA ALA A 50 7.51 -3.82 26.16
C ALA A 50 7.09 -3.87 27.64
N ALA A 51 5.83 -3.57 27.94
CA ALA A 51 5.32 -3.56 29.31
C ALA A 51 4.98 -4.95 29.85
N LYS A 52 4.44 -5.85 29.01
CA LYS A 52 3.81 -7.11 29.45
C LYS A 52 4.47 -8.36 28.86
N GLY A 53 5.40 -8.22 27.93
CA GLY A 53 5.97 -9.34 27.16
C GLY A 53 5.00 -9.97 26.15
N LYS A 54 3.79 -9.40 25.99
CA LYS A 54 2.73 -9.90 25.11
C LYS A 54 1.93 -8.75 24.52
N GLY A 55 1.47 -8.92 23.28
CA GLY A 55 0.44 -8.11 22.64
C GLY A 55 0.22 -8.61 21.21
N ASN A 56 -0.68 -7.96 20.47
CA ASN A 56 -1.06 -8.34 19.11
C ASN A 56 0.15 -8.32 18.16
N ARG A 57 0.18 -9.21 17.17
CA ARG A 57 1.20 -9.33 16.12
C ARG A 57 0.62 -8.95 14.77
N ASN A 58 1.45 -8.30 13.93
CA ASN A 58 1.02 -7.95 12.59
C ASN A 58 0.62 -9.20 11.78
N PRO A 59 -0.41 -9.09 10.94
CA PRO A 59 -0.74 -10.14 9.98
C PRO A 59 0.35 -10.27 8.92
N ILE A 60 0.34 -11.39 8.20
CA ILE A 60 1.26 -11.69 7.11
C ILE A 60 0.48 -11.61 5.80
N ALA A 61 0.78 -10.58 5.00
CA ALA A 61 0.17 -10.36 3.69
C ALA A 61 0.89 -11.20 2.62
N ILE A 62 0.18 -12.13 2.00
CA ILE A 62 0.68 -12.98 0.91
C ILE A 62 -0.17 -12.69 -0.31
N VAL A 63 0.47 -12.28 -1.42
CA VAL A 63 -0.25 -11.97 -2.67
C VAL A 63 0.27 -12.88 -3.78
N ASN A 64 -0.65 -13.57 -4.47
CA ASN A 64 -0.33 -14.54 -5.53
C ASN A 64 0.69 -15.60 -5.09
N GLY A 65 0.60 -16.04 -3.82
CA GLY A 65 1.51 -17.01 -3.21
C GLY A 65 2.90 -16.45 -2.86
N GLN A 66 3.15 -15.15 -3.04
CA GLN A 66 4.42 -14.52 -2.67
C GLN A 66 4.33 -13.83 -1.32
N ASP A 67 5.14 -14.30 -0.37
CA ASP A 67 5.30 -13.75 0.98
C ASP A 67 6.49 -12.77 1.07
N GLY A 68 6.76 -12.28 2.28
CA GLY A 68 7.88 -11.39 2.58
C GLY A 68 7.54 -9.89 2.47
N LEU A 69 8.58 -9.05 2.40
CA LEU A 69 8.46 -7.59 2.40
C LEU A 69 8.80 -6.93 1.05
N GLU A 70 9.46 -7.66 0.15
CA GLU A 70 9.88 -7.14 -1.16
C GLU A 70 8.68 -6.82 -2.06
N ALA A 71 8.82 -5.87 -2.98
CA ALA A 71 7.76 -5.61 -3.92
C ALA A 71 7.57 -6.79 -4.89
N ILE A 72 6.31 -7.10 -5.22
CA ILE A 72 5.98 -8.06 -6.27
C ILE A 72 6.07 -7.34 -7.61
N HIS A 73 6.82 -7.89 -8.56
CA HIS A 73 6.93 -7.36 -9.91
C HIS A 73 6.14 -8.23 -10.89
N LEU A 74 5.27 -7.59 -11.66
CA LEU A 74 4.49 -8.21 -12.73
C LEU A 74 4.77 -7.47 -14.04
N SER A 75 4.77 -8.19 -15.16
CA SER A 75 4.81 -7.62 -16.50
C SER A 75 3.50 -7.92 -17.21
N ALA A 76 2.92 -6.92 -17.86
CA ALA A 76 1.60 -7.04 -18.50
C ALA A 76 1.48 -6.15 -19.75
N GLN A 77 0.46 -6.39 -20.55
CA GLN A 77 0.09 -5.56 -21.69
C GLN A 77 -0.99 -4.53 -21.31
N ALA A 78 -1.00 -3.39 -22.00
CA ALA A 78 -2.10 -2.43 -21.82
C ALA A 78 -3.43 -3.06 -22.24
N GLY A 79 -4.47 -2.89 -21.42
CA GLY A 79 -5.77 -3.54 -21.64
C GLY A 79 -5.84 -4.99 -21.16
N GLU A 80 -4.78 -5.57 -20.59
CA GLU A 80 -4.78 -6.91 -19.99
C GLU A 80 -5.55 -6.93 -18.66
N GLU A 81 -6.19 -8.06 -18.35
CA GLU A 81 -6.81 -8.29 -17.04
C GLU A 81 -5.80 -8.93 -16.08
N ILE A 82 -5.65 -8.32 -14.91
CA ILE A 82 -4.76 -8.79 -13.84
C ILE A 82 -5.62 -9.21 -12.66
N THR A 83 -5.30 -10.39 -12.11
CA THR A 83 -5.90 -10.89 -10.87
C THR A 83 -4.86 -10.90 -9.76
N LEU A 84 -5.20 -10.29 -8.64
CA LEU A 84 -4.42 -10.31 -7.40
C LEU A 84 -5.19 -11.06 -6.34
N ASP A 85 -4.49 -11.95 -5.63
CA ASP A 85 -5.09 -12.86 -4.66
C ASP A 85 -4.34 -12.82 -3.33
N ALA A 86 -4.99 -12.30 -2.29
CA ALA A 86 -4.51 -12.25 -0.91
C ALA A 86 -5.08 -13.34 0.00
N THR A 87 -5.78 -14.35 -0.53
CA THR A 87 -6.47 -15.40 0.26
C THR A 87 -5.53 -16.24 1.13
N GLN A 88 -4.24 -16.29 0.80
CA GLN A 88 -3.22 -16.99 1.60
C GLN A 88 -2.68 -16.16 2.75
N SER A 89 -3.07 -14.88 2.85
CA SER A 89 -2.70 -14.03 3.99
C SER A 89 -3.29 -14.60 5.27
N TYR A 90 -2.54 -14.50 6.36
CA TYR A 90 -2.97 -15.05 7.65
C TYR A 90 -2.46 -14.21 8.81
N ASP A 91 -3.16 -14.33 9.93
CA ASP A 91 -2.76 -13.76 11.19
C ASP A 91 -2.10 -14.84 12.09
N PRO A 92 -0.93 -14.59 12.69
CA PRO A 92 -0.27 -15.56 13.58
C PRO A 92 -1.11 -15.95 14.81
N GLU A 93 -2.01 -15.07 15.25
CA GLU A 93 -2.93 -15.26 16.37
C GLU A 93 -4.32 -15.74 15.92
N LYS A 94 -4.50 -15.94 14.60
CA LYS A 94 -5.72 -16.40 13.93
C LYS A 94 -6.88 -15.41 14.03
N ASP A 95 -6.56 -14.12 14.17
CA ASP A 95 -7.55 -13.06 14.04
C ASP A 95 -8.13 -12.99 12.62
N LYS A 96 -9.33 -12.43 12.50
CA LYS A 96 -9.97 -12.24 11.19
C LYS A 96 -9.25 -11.14 10.43
N LEU A 97 -9.11 -11.33 9.12
CA LEU A 97 -8.45 -10.36 8.25
C LEU A 97 -9.46 -9.59 7.39
N THR A 98 -9.20 -8.30 7.23
CA THR A 98 -9.82 -7.45 6.21
C THR A 98 -8.77 -7.06 5.18
N VAL A 99 -9.13 -7.13 3.90
CA VAL A 99 -8.25 -6.76 2.77
C VAL A 99 -8.75 -5.47 2.15
N HIS A 100 -7.83 -4.63 1.69
CA HIS A 100 -8.11 -3.43 0.91
C HIS A 100 -7.07 -3.26 -0.21
N TRP A 101 -7.52 -3.22 -1.46
CA TRP A 101 -6.72 -3.00 -2.65
C TRP A 101 -6.89 -1.58 -3.15
N TRP A 102 -5.79 -0.86 -3.32
CA TRP A 102 -5.82 0.50 -3.81
C TRP A 102 -4.59 0.83 -4.66
N MET A 103 -4.74 1.75 -5.60
CA MET A 103 -3.62 2.22 -6.44
C MET A 103 -2.89 3.37 -5.72
N LEU A 104 -1.56 3.39 -5.82
CA LEU A 104 -0.70 4.49 -5.37
C LEU A 104 -0.05 5.18 -6.60
N PRO A 105 -0.75 6.12 -7.27
CA PRO A 105 -0.25 6.76 -8.50
C PRO A 105 1.08 7.48 -8.31
N GLU A 106 1.27 8.14 -7.17
CA GLU A 106 2.47 8.90 -6.81
C GLU A 106 3.75 8.07 -6.80
N ALA A 107 3.64 6.75 -6.71
CA ALA A 107 4.77 5.85 -6.68
C ALA A 107 5.14 5.27 -8.06
N GLY A 108 4.27 5.44 -9.06
CA GLY A 108 4.46 4.98 -10.43
C GLY A 108 4.65 6.09 -11.44
N THR A 109 4.62 5.70 -12.72
CA THR A 109 4.69 6.65 -13.84
C THR A 109 3.34 6.84 -14.52
N TYR A 110 2.36 5.94 -14.30
CA TYR A 110 1.00 6.11 -14.79
C TYR A 110 0.22 7.13 -13.96
N GLY A 111 -0.14 8.26 -14.59
CA GLY A 111 -0.88 9.35 -13.95
C GLY A 111 -2.40 9.21 -13.96
N GLY A 112 -2.94 8.21 -14.66
CA GLY A 112 -4.38 7.95 -14.74
C GLY A 112 -4.92 7.15 -13.56
N ALA A 113 -6.22 6.85 -13.61
CA ALA A 113 -6.89 6.04 -12.60
C ALA A 113 -6.95 4.57 -13.03
N LEU A 114 -6.79 3.67 -12.05
CA LEU A 114 -7.05 2.23 -12.21
C LEU A 114 -8.31 1.87 -11.40
N PRO A 115 -9.47 1.63 -12.03
CA PRO A 115 -10.67 1.24 -11.31
C PRO A 115 -10.53 -0.19 -10.79
N ILE A 116 -10.58 -0.33 -9.46
CA ILE A 116 -10.64 -1.63 -8.76
C ILE A 116 -12.06 -1.74 -8.18
N TYR A 117 -12.91 -2.58 -8.78
CA TYR A 117 -14.34 -2.63 -8.45
C TYR A 117 -14.66 -3.36 -7.15
N GLU A 118 -13.86 -4.38 -6.80
CA GLU A 118 -14.03 -5.15 -5.57
C GLU A 118 -12.80 -4.98 -4.64
N PRO A 119 -12.50 -3.76 -4.20
CA PRO A 119 -11.25 -3.47 -3.51
C PRO A 119 -11.17 -4.12 -2.12
N TYR A 120 -12.28 -4.62 -1.56
CA TYR A 120 -12.28 -5.28 -0.25
C TYR A 120 -12.36 -6.81 -0.32
N ALA A 121 -12.42 -7.38 -1.52
CA ALA A 121 -12.39 -8.83 -1.69
C ALA A 121 -10.97 -9.37 -1.50
N ALA A 122 -10.83 -10.57 -0.91
CA ALA A 122 -9.52 -11.21 -0.75
C ALA A 122 -8.84 -11.47 -2.11
N ARG A 123 -9.63 -11.67 -3.17
CA ARG A 123 -9.17 -11.74 -4.57
C ARG A 123 -9.86 -10.64 -5.35
N THR A 124 -9.11 -9.86 -6.12
CA THR A 124 -9.64 -8.82 -7.00
C THR A 124 -9.09 -8.98 -8.41
N THR A 125 -9.92 -8.65 -9.40
CA THR A 125 -9.53 -8.59 -10.81
C THR A 125 -9.79 -7.18 -11.34
N PHE A 126 -8.87 -6.64 -12.10
CA PHE A 126 -9.02 -5.35 -12.76
C PHE A 126 -8.36 -5.36 -14.13
N ARG A 127 -8.80 -4.48 -15.01
CA ARG A 127 -8.25 -4.33 -16.36
C ARG A 127 -7.30 -3.14 -16.39
N LEU A 128 -6.09 -3.35 -16.90
CA LEU A 128 -5.13 -2.27 -17.08
C LEU A 128 -5.65 -1.26 -18.12
N PRO A 129 -5.51 0.05 -17.89
CA PRO A 129 -5.92 1.06 -18.84
C PRO A 129 -5.19 0.89 -20.19
N THR A 130 -5.89 1.09 -21.30
CA THR A 130 -5.29 0.94 -22.63
C THR A 130 -4.23 1.99 -22.94
N ASP A 131 -4.24 3.11 -22.22
CA ASP A 131 -3.29 4.22 -22.30
C ASP A 131 -2.09 4.05 -21.33
N SER A 132 -1.97 2.92 -20.65
CA SER A 132 -0.88 2.64 -19.69
C SER A 132 0.41 2.11 -20.32
N LYS A 133 0.50 2.01 -21.65
CA LYS A 133 1.68 1.49 -22.37
C LYS A 133 2.98 2.18 -21.93
N GLY A 134 4.02 1.38 -21.70
CA GLY A 134 5.34 1.85 -21.26
C GLY A 134 5.36 2.52 -19.89
N GLN A 135 4.29 2.44 -19.10
CA GLN A 135 4.18 3.04 -17.78
C GLN A 135 4.10 1.96 -16.69
N GLN A 136 4.33 2.40 -15.45
CA GLN A 136 4.34 1.56 -14.26
C GLN A 136 3.15 1.94 -13.37
N LEU A 137 2.35 0.95 -12.99
CA LEU A 137 1.29 1.10 -12.00
C LEU A 137 1.72 0.45 -10.68
N HIS A 138 1.35 1.08 -9.56
CA HIS A 138 1.56 0.50 -8.23
C HIS A 138 0.21 0.25 -7.57
N VAL A 139 0.00 -1.00 -7.20
CA VAL A 139 -1.16 -1.43 -6.42
C VAL A 139 -0.66 -1.86 -5.05
N ILE A 140 -1.38 -1.47 -4.00
CA ILE A 140 -1.10 -1.83 -2.61
C ILE A 140 -2.18 -2.79 -2.15
N CYS A 141 -1.75 -3.93 -1.60
CA CYS A 141 -2.58 -4.78 -0.76
C CYS A 141 -2.39 -4.32 0.68
N GLU A 142 -3.47 -3.94 1.33
CA GLU A 142 -3.50 -3.57 2.75
C GLU A 142 -4.31 -4.65 3.48
N VAL A 143 -3.68 -5.34 4.43
CA VAL A 143 -4.28 -6.44 5.20
C VAL A 143 -4.29 -6.05 6.67
N THR A 144 -5.47 -5.96 7.27
CA THR A 144 -5.65 -5.56 8.67
C THR A 144 -6.31 -6.67 9.48
N ASP A 145 -5.74 -6.99 10.63
CA ASP A 145 -6.31 -7.97 11.57
C ASP A 145 -7.47 -7.37 12.39
N SER A 146 -8.16 -8.23 13.14
CA SER A 146 -9.21 -7.85 14.08
C SER A 146 -8.73 -7.81 15.54
N GLY A 147 -7.41 -7.78 15.76
CA GLY A 147 -6.80 -7.77 17.08
C GLY A 147 -6.95 -6.42 17.78
N THR A 148 -6.39 -6.30 18.99
CA THR A 148 -6.43 -5.05 19.76
C THR A 148 -5.02 -4.64 20.22
N PRO A 149 -4.49 -3.50 19.73
CA PRO A 149 -5.04 -2.68 18.63
C PRO A 149 -4.97 -3.44 17.29
N CYS A 150 -5.81 -3.08 16.32
CA CYS A 150 -5.79 -3.70 14.99
C CYS A 150 -4.48 -3.38 14.28
N LEU A 151 -3.76 -4.39 13.79
CA LEU A 151 -2.49 -4.20 13.08
C LEU A 151 -2.65 -4.45 11.59
N THR A 152 -1.89 -3.66 10.82
CA THR A 152 -1.95 -3.67 9.36
C THR A 152 -0.60 -4.08 8.78
N ALA A 153 -0.63 -4.89 7.74
CA ALA A 153 0.49 -5.24 6.87
C ALA A 153 0.20 -4.79 5.43
N TYR A 154 1.27 -4.50 4.68
CA TYR A 154 1.16 -4.02 3.31
C TYR A 154 2.00 -4.87 2.36
N ARG A 155 1.47 -5.12 1.16
CA ARG A 155 2.22 -5.71 0.03
C ARG A 155 2.14 -4.75 -1.15
N ARG A 156 3.28 -4.42 -1.74
CA ARG A 156 3.36 -3.56 -2.94
C ARG A 156 3.48 -4.44 -4.17
N ILE A 157 2.62 -4.19 -5.16
CA ILE A 157 2.63 -4.82 -6.48
C ILE A 157 2.99 -3.73 -7.48
N ILE A 158 4.02 -3.99 -8.27
CA ILE A 158 4.56 -3.13 -9.32
C ILE A 158 4.25 -3.81 -10.64
N ILE A 159 3.47 -3.14 -11.47
CA ILE A 159 3.04 -3.65 -12.77
C ILE A 159 3.73 -2.83 -13.85
N ASP A 160 4.70 -3.43 -14.51
CA ASP A 160 5.40 -2.87 -15.66
C ASP A 160 4.61 -3.18 -16.94
N VAL A 161 4.04 -2.14 -17.55
CA VAL A 161 3.25 -2.28 -18.77
C VAL A 161 4.18 -2.18 -19.97
N ALA A 162 4.10 -3.17 -20.85
CA ALA A 162 4.92 -3.21 -22.06
C ALA A 162 4.73 -1.94 -22.94
N PRO A 163 5.78 -1.52 -23.68
CA PRO A 163 5.71 -0.40 -24.62
C PRO A 163 4.68 -0.58 -25.74
#